data_AF-A0A956DT54-F1
#
_entry.id   AF-A0A956DT54-F1
#
_cell.length_a   1.000
_cell.length_b   1.000
_cell.length_c   1.000
_cell.angle_alpha   90.00
_cell.angle_beta   90.00
_cell.angle_gamma   90.00
#
_symmetry.space_group_name_H-M   'P 1'
#
loop_
_entity.id
_entity.type
_entity.pdbx_description
1 polymer ?
#
loop_
_entity_poly.entity_id
_entity_poly.type
_entity_poly.pdbx_seq_one_letter_code
_entity_poly.pdbx_strand_id
1 'polypeptide(L)'
;MTPLSRAFASLAGVASAWLLTSTLGCVPMRGTMPASTWPLDGEAKICTAAERELEVAQWSSRDRVALEAGLARNQPVVVSALGCEVEVLPRCQAPGGYDEVPVTTTRLGSARIVARRDLVDAPLRAASLHGDCALATHVVSGVDVGRSARDEEIRPLRVDLTPLSLDGYDLTGTWSGVVRQPDGPYEIYDAKLSLTQRGSRISGVSRIDSIDGEHWGEMHFEGHLEGNVLYYSDARLIAEQIHPLLEWCYRGGFAIVDPRHQTMLGPWRAGFCMPGTMELSRRAD
;
A
#
# COMPACT_ATOMS: atom_id res chain seq x y z
N MET A 1 20.12 63.22 76.54
CA MET A 1 20.71 62.32 77.55
C MET A 1 20.19 60.91 77.28
N THR A 2 21.12 59.94 77.29
CA THR A 2 20.96 58.47 77.19
C THR A 2 20.47 57.84 75.86
N PRO A 3 20.99 56.63 75.53
CA PRO A 3 21.41 56.22 74.18
C PRO A 3 20.90 54.80 73.80
N LEU A 4 21.58 54.17 72.82
CA LEU A 4 21.60 52.72 72.48
C LEU A 4 20.36 52.24 71.68
N SER A 5 20.44 51.32 70.71
CA SER A 5 21.49 50.40 70.26
C SER A 5 21.10 49.77 68.90
N ARG A 6 22.13 49.48 68.09
CA ARG A 6 22.35 48.31 67.19
C ARG A 6 21.17 47.59 66.52
N ALA A 7 21.28 47.32 65.21
CA ALA A 7 21.27 45.95 64.66
C ALA A 7 21.46 45.87 63.13
N PHE A 8 22.40 45.00 62.73
CA PHE A 8 22.46 44.08 61.58
C PHE A 8 21.98 44.55 60.18
N ALA A 9 22.85 44.70 59.18
CA ALA A 9 23.53 43.66 58.40
C ALA A 9 22.59 42.73 57.58
N SER A 10 22.58 42.89 56.26
CA SER A 10 22.65 41.78 55.29
C SER A 10 22.79 42.29 53.86
N LEU A 11 24.02 42.18 53.34
CA LEU A 11 24.33 42.09 51.92
C LEU A 11 23.99 40.67 51.47
N ALA A 12 22.91 40.49 50.70
CA ALA A 12 22.65 39.24 49.99
C ALA A 12 22.74 39.55 48.49
N GLY A 13 23.87 39.17 47.90
CA GLY A 13 24.10 39.20 46.46
C GLY A 13 23.16 38.22 45.77
N VAL A 14 22.40 38.71 44.79
CA VAL A 14 21.66 37.85 43.88
C VAL A 14 22.65 37.38 42.81
N ALA A 15 23.17 36.17 42.99
CA ALA A 15 23.90 35.45 41.98
C ALA A 15 22.96 35.18 40.79
N SER A 16 23.18 35.88 39.69
CA SER A 16 22.53 35.62 38.41
C SER A 16 23.13 34.36 37.80
N ALA A 17 22.55 33.21 38.13
CA ALA A 17 22.84 31.94 37.49
C ALA A 17 22.16 31.92 36.11
N TRP A 18 22.91 32.26 35.07
CA TRP A 18 22.54 32.00 33.68
C TRP A 18 22.53 30.48 33.46
N LEU A 19 21.35 29.87 33.61
CA LEU A 19 21.06 28.54 33.10
C LEU A 19 21.09 28.62 31.57
N LEU A 20 22.26 28.36 30.99
CA LEU A 20 22.41 27.92 29.61
C LEU A 20 21.76 26.53 29.50
N THR A 21 20.43 26.51 29.46
CA THR A 21 19.69 25.35 28.98
C THR A 21 20.01 25.24 27.49
N SER A 22 21.01 24.43 27.19
CA SER A 22 21.22 23.83 25.88
C SER A 22 19.96 23.07 25.53
N THR A 23 19.02 23.78 24.93
CA THR A 23 17.95 23.25 24.10
C THR A 23 18.66 22.54 22.96
N LEU A 24 19.02 21.28 23.20
CA LEU A 24 19.19 20.27 22.17
C LEU A 24 17.82 20.10 21.53
N GLY A 25 17.43 21.11 20.75
CA GLY A 25 16.33 21.00 19.82
C GLY A 25 16.68 19.84 18.93
N CYS A 26 15.82 18.82 18.94
CA CYS A 26 15.82 17.83 17.89
C CYS A 26 15.59 18.61 16.60
N VAL A 27 16.67 18.96 15.90
CA VAL A 27 16.59 19.36 14.49
C VAL A 27 16.01 18.11 13.82
N PRO A 28 14.81 18.17 13.20
CA PRO A 28 14.33 17.03 12.44
C PRO A 28 15.38 16.77 11.37
N MET A 29 16.12 15.67 11.51
CA MET A 29 17.03 15.25 10.45
C MET A 29 16.15 15.04 9.22
N ARG A 30 16.56 15.60 8.08
CA ARG A 30 16.07 15.25 6.74
C ARG A 30 16.34 13.75 6.53
N GLY A 31 15.47 12.93 7.09
CA GLY A 31 15.58 11.48 7.07
C GLY A 31 15.18 11.00 5.69
N THR A 32 16.12 10.43 4.95
CA THR A 32 15.79 9.60 3.80
C THR A 32 15.05 8.38 4.32
N MET A 33 13.85 8.09 3.79
CA MET A 33 13.16 6.82 4.03
C MET A 33 13.52 5.86 2.89
N PRO A 34 14.36 4.84 3.11
CA PRO A 34 14.53 3.77 2.14
C PRO A 34 13.17 3.18 1.71
N ALA A 35 13.02 2.82 0.42
CA ALA A 35 11.81 2.11 -0.02
C ALA A 35 11.61 0.78 0.72
N SER A 36 12.71 0.15 1.20
CA SER A 36 12.67 -1.05 2.04
C SER A 36 12.21 -0.79 3.48
N THR A 37 12.21 0.47 3.93
CA THR A 37 11.77 0.85 5.27
C THR A 37 10.40 1.48 5.25
N TRP A 38 9.60 1.35 4.19
CA TRP A 38 8.18 1.67 4.29
C TRP A 38 7.58 0.73 5.34
N PRO A 39 7.35 1.20 6.57
CA PRO A 39 6.75 0.37 7.58
C PRO A 39 5.30 0.26 7.12
N LEU A 40 4.82 -0.97 7.00
CA LEU A 40 3.45 -1.33 6.71
C LEU A 40 2.55 -1.03 7.94
N ASP A 41 2.83 0.08 8.62
CA ASP A 41 2.43 0.35 9.98
C ASP A 41 1.33 1.40 9.89
N GLY A 42 0.11 0.90 9.71
CA GLY A 42 -1.09 1.71 9.93
C GLY A 42 -2.35 1.21 9.25
N GLU A 43 -2.25 0.30 8.28
CA GLU A 43 -3.43 -0.32 7.63
C GLU A 43 -3.02 -1.53 6.78
N ALA A 44 -1.85 -1.46 6.13
CA ALA A 44 -1.30 -2.58 5.41
C ALA A 44 -0.54 -3.54 6.34
N LYS A 45 -1.12 -3.91 7.49
CA LYS A 45 -0.55 -4.87 8.45
C LYS A 45 0.18 -5.98 7.68
N ILE A 46 1.47 -6.20 7.94
CA ILE A 46 2.19 -7.36 7.40
C ILE A 46 1.43 -8.58 7.89
N CYS A 47 0.58 -9.15 7.03
CA CYS A 47 -0.07 -10.39 7.35
C CYS A 47 1.06 -11.42 7.51
N THR A 48 1.14 -11.99 8.69
CA THR A 48 2.02 -13.14 8.94
C THR A 48 1.72 -14.21 7.90
N ALA A 49 2.68 -15.09 7.59
CA ALA A 49 2.44 -16.19 6.65
C ALA A 49 1.20 -17.02 7.03
N ALA A 50 0.89 -17.12 8.33
CA ALA A 50 -0.33 -17.75 8.83
C ALA A 50 -1.61 -16.93 8.54
N GLU A 51 -1.53 -15.60 8.55
CA GLU A 51 -2.65 -14.72 8.17
C GLU A 51 -2.83 -14.62 6.63
N ARG A 52 -1.80 -14.99 5.85
CA ARG A 52 -1.93 -15.13 4.39
C ARG A 52 -2.70 -16.38 3.97
N GLU A 53 -2.76 -17.40 4.83
CA GLU A 53 -3.78 -18.44 4.71
C GLU A 53 -5.12 -17.84 5.13
N LEU A 54 -5.84 -17.31 4.15
CA LEU A 54 -7.07 -16.57 4.41
C LEU A 54 -8.21 -17.53 4.69
N GLU A 55 -8.61 -17.57 5.96
CA GLU A 55 -9.86 -18.20 6.34
C GLU A 55 -11.03 -17.40 5.75
N VAL A 56 -11.84 -18.06 4.93
CA VAL A 56 -13.02 -17.45 4.28
C VAL A 56 -14.02 -16.92 5.33
N ALA A 57 -13.98 -17.45 6.55
CA ALA A 57 -14.76 -16.98 7.68
C ALA A 57 -14.49 -15.50 8.03
N GLN A 58 -13.30 -14.97 7.73
CA GLN A 58 -12.93 -13.58 8.01
C GLN A 58 -13.40 -12.60 6.92
N TRP A 59 -13.81 -13.11 5.75
CA TRP A 59 -14.27 -12.28 4.65
C TRP A 59 -15.63 -11.66 4.93
N SER A 60 -15.97 -10.57 4.25
CA SER A 60 -17.32 -10.01 4.35
C SER A 60 -18.35 -11.02 3.83
N SER A 61 -19.59 -10.95 4.33
CA SER A 61 -20.66 -11.82 3.82
C SER A 61 -20.89 -11.64 2.32
N ARG A 62 -20.69 -10.42 1.80
CA ARG A 62 -20.80 -10.13 0.37
C ARG A 62 -19.72 -10.86 -0.44
N ASP A 63 -18.48 -10.83 0.03
CA ASP A 63 -17.34 -11.46 -0.65
C ASP A 63 -17.44 -12.97 -0.63
N ARG A 64 -17.88 -13.56 0.49
CA ARG A 64 -18.16 -15.00 0.57
C ARG A 64 -19.18 -15.46 -0.46
N VAL A 65 -20.31 -14.76 -0.56
CA VAL A 65 -21.36 -15.09 -1.54
C VAL A 65 -20.83 -14.94 -2.97
N ALA A 66 -20.02 -13.91 -3.24
CA ALA A 66 -19.41 -13.71 -4.55
C ALA A 66 -18.41 -14.84 -4.91
N LEU A 67 -17.56 -15.25 -3.96
CA LEU A 67 -16.65 -16.39 -4.09
C LEU A 67 -17.43 -17.68 -4.38
N GLU A 68 -18.41 -18.02 -3.55
CA GLU A 68 -19.26 -19.21 -3.72
C GLU A 68 -19.94 -19.21 -5.09
N ALA A 69 -20.46 -18.06 -5.54
CA ALA A 69 -21.11 -17.92 -6.83
C ALA A 69 -20.13 -18.12 -8.01
N GLY A 70 -18.89 -17.61 -7.92
CA GLY A 70 -17.85 -17.82 -8.93
C GLY A 70 -17.45 -19.29 -9.02
N LEU A 71 -17.22 -19.94 -7.88
CA LEU A 71 -16.89 -21.36 -7.79
C LEU A 71 -18.02 -22.25 -8.32
N ALA A 72 -19.28 -21.91 -8.07
CA ALA A 72 -20.44 -22.65 -8.60
C ALA A 72 -20.54 -22.59 -10.13
N ARG A 73 -20.07 -21.51 -10.75
CA ARG A 73 -20.02 -21.33 -12.22
C ARG A 73 -18.72 -21.85 -12.85
N ASN A 74 -17.82 -22.43 -12.06
CA ASN A 74 -16.47 -22.77 -12.47
C ASN A 74 -15.69 -21.59 -13.10
N GLN A 75 -15.86 -20.39 -12.55
CA GLN A 75 -15.23 -19.17 -13.06
C GLN A 75 -14.15 -18.68 -12.08
N PRO A 76 -12.94 -18.31 -12.56
CA PRO A 76 -11.89 -17.74 -11.71
C PRO A 76 -12.40 -16.54 -10.92
N VAL A 77 -12.06 -16.50 -9.63
CA VAL A 77 -12.46 -15.41 -8.73
C VAL A 77 -11.30 -14.43 -8.57
N VAL A 78 -11.49 -13.22 -9.08
CA VAL A 78 -10.51 -12.12 -8.98
C VAL A 78 -10.78 -11.30 -7.72
N VAL A 79 -9.70 -10.94 -7.02
CA VAL A 79 -9.79 -10.18 -5.76
C VAL A 79 -8.82 -8.99 -5.76
N SER A 80 -9.18 -7.97 -5.00
CA SER A 80 -8.22 -7.00 -4.47
C SER A 80 -7.75 -7.54 -3.12
N ALA A 81 -6.48 -7.92 -3.03
CA ALA A 81 -5.84 -8.27 -1.76
C ALA A 81 -4.69 -7.29 -1.52
N LEU A 82 -4.91 -6.35 -0.59
CA LEU A 82 -4.00 -5.27 -0.24
C LEU A 82 -3.87 -5.23 1.28
N GLY A 83 -2.67 -5.50 1.81
CA GLY A 83 -2.52 -5.76 3.24
C GLY A 83 -3.27 -7.03 3.63
N CYS A 84 -4.11 -6.95 4.66
CA CYS A 84 -4.93 -8.09 5.13
C CYS A 84 -6.41 -7.98 4.71
N GLU A 85 -6.76 -6.96 3.94
CA GLU A 85 -8.10 -6.82 3.40
C GLU A 85 -8.19 -7.55 2.05
N VAL A 86 -9.26 -8.34 1.91
CA VAL A 86 -9.58 -9.02 0.66
C VAL A 86 -11.01 -8.67 0.26
N GLU A 87 -11.13 -8.08 -0.92
CA GLU A 87 -12.41 -7.76 -1.56
C GLU A 87 -12.54 -8.57 -2.86
N VAL A 88 -13.66 -9.27 -3.02
CA VAL A 88 -13.96 -9.96 -4.27
C VAL A 88 -14.49 -8.96 -5.28
N LEU A 89 -13.99 -9.02 -6.52
CA LEU A 89 -14.38 -8.11 -7.59
C LEU A 89 -15.39 -8.80 -8.53
N PRO A 90 -16.71 -8.82 -8.22
CA PRO A 90 -17.69 -9.65 -8.93
C PRO A 90 -17.92 -9.25 -10.39
N ARG A 91 -17.47 -8.06 -10.79
CA ARG A 91 -17.54 -7.54 -12.16
C ARG A 91 -16.23 -7.66 -12.92
N CYS A 92 -15.19 -8.23 -12.29
CA CYS A 92 -13.94 -8.55 -12.93
C CYS A 92 -13.93 -10.02 -13.32
N GLN A 93 -13.68 -10.29 -14.60
CA GLN A 93 -13.66 -11.62 -15.18
C GLN A 93 -12.25 -11.99 -15.60
N ALA A 94 -11.89 -13.26 -15.47
CA ALA A 94 -10.62 -13.79 -15.94
C ALA A 94 -10.86 -15.10 -16.72
N PRO A 95 -9.99 -15.43 -17.68
CA PRO A 95 -10.07 -16.70 -18.40
C PRO A 95 -9.67 -17.87 -17.50
N GLY A 96 -10.19 -19.07 -17.82
CA GLY A 96 -9.86 -20.31 -17.13
C GLY A 96 -11.03 -20.89 -16.35
N GLY A 97 -10.72 -21.83 -15.46
CA GLY A 97 -11.65 -22.52 -14.58
C GLY A 97 -10.89 -23.32 -13.52
N TYR A 98 -11.62 -24.02 -12.65
CA TYR A 98 -11.04 -24.86 -11.61
C TYR A 98 -11.14 -26.33 -11.96
N ASP A 99 -10.11 -27.08 -11.60
CA ASP A 99 -10.13 -28.54 -11.54
C ASP A 99 -10.33 -29.00 -10.10
N GLU A 100 -11.13 -30.06 -9.92
CA GLU A 100 -11.32 -30.68 -8.61
C GLU A 100 -10.20 -31.69 -8.33
N VAL A 101 -9.43 -31.43 -7.28
CA VAL A 101 -8.35 -32.30 -6.82
C VAL A 101 -8.87 -33.13 -5.63
N PRO A 102 -8.85 -34.47 -5.73
CA PRO A 102 -9.22 -35.33 -4.60
C PRO A 102 -8.26 -35.08 -3.44
N VAL A 103 -8.81 -34.76 -2.27
CA VAL A 103 -8.04 -34.59 -1.04
C VAL A 103 -8.29 -35.76 -0.09
N THR A 104 -7.21 -36.28 0.49
CA THR A 104 -7.31 -37.27 1.56
C THR A 104 -7.87 -36.53 2.78
N THR A 105 -9.02 -36.95 3.29
CA THR A 105 -9.79 -36.16 4.25
C THR A 105 -8.95 -35.69 5.43
N THR A 106 -8.68 -34.38 5.44
CA THR A 106 -7.93 -33.68 6.47
C THR A 106 -8.91 -32.84 7.29
N ARG A 107 -8.67 -32.75 8.60
CA ARG A 107 -9.43 -31.86 9.49
C ARG A 107 -8.76 -30.51 9.55
N LEU A 108 -9.52 -29.45 9.34
CA LEU A 108 -9.12 -28.07 9.59
C LEU A 108 -9.97 -27.56 10.76
N GLY A 109 -9.40 -27.55 11.97
CA GLY A 109 -10.17 -27.33 13.19
C GLY A 109 -11.27 -28.39 13.36
N SER A 110 -12.53 -27.93 13.41
CA SER A 110 -13.72 -28.80 13.48
C SER A 110 -14.30 -29.18 12.11
N ALA A 111 -13.82 -28.57 11.03
CA ALA A 111 -14.30 -28.81 9.69
C ALA A 111 -13.55 -29.98 9.02
N ARG A 112 -14.24 -30.70 8.14
CA ARG A 112 -13.67 -31.77 7.32
C ARG A 112 -13.55 -31.27 5.89
N ILE A 113 -12.33 -31.20 5.36
CA ILE A 113 -12.09 -30.87 3.95
C ILE A 113 -12.57 -32.06 3.11
N VAL A 114 -13.46 -31.80 2.16
CA VAL A 114 -14.07 -32.83 1.29
C VAL A 114 -13.53 -32.79 -0.13
N ALA A 115 -13.12 -31.61 -0.60
CA ALA A 115 -12.57 -31.40 -1.94
C ALA A 115 -11.63 -30.20 -1.92
N ARG A 116 -10.70 -30.17 -2.88
CA ARG A 116 -9.92 -28.98 -3.19
C ARG A 116 -10.15 -28.61 -4.65
N ARG A 117 -10.23 -27.32 -4.94
CA ARG A 117 -10.37 -26.79 -6.30
C ARG A 117 -9.16 -25.93 -6.62
N ASP A 118 -8.40 -26.29 -7.64
CA ASP A 118 -7.22 -25.53 -8.07
C ASP A 118 -7.47 -24.89 -9.43
N LEU A 119 -7.07 -23.62 -9.57
CA LEU A 119 -7.23 -22.85 -10.79
C LEU A 119 -6.28 -23.38 -11.87
N VAL A 120 -6.82 -23.69 -13.03
CA VAL A 120 -6.05 -24.10 -14.21
C VAL A 120 -5.31 -22.89 -14.80
N ASP A 121 -4.08 -23.10 -15.25
CA ASP A 121 -3.24 -22.08 -15.91
C ASP A 121 -2.85 -20.85 -15.07
N ALA A 122 -2.75 -21.00 -13.73
CA ALA A 122 -2.14 -19.97 -12.89
C ALA A 122 -0.61 -19.84 -13.16
N PRO A 123 -0.02 -18.63 -13.08
CA PRO A 123 -0.64 -17.35 -12.72
C PRO A 123 -1.38 -16.68 -13.87
N LEU A 124 -2.51 -16.03 -13.57
CA LEU A 124 -3.25 -15.26 -14.56
C LEU A 124 -2.58 -13.91 -14.83
N ARG A 125 -2.70 -13.45 -16.08
CA ARG A 125 -2.12 -12.17 -16.54
C ARG A 125 -3.09 -11.04 -16.25
N ALA A 126 -2.63 -9.94 -15.66
CA ALA A 126 -3.45 -8.74 -15.47
C ALA A 126 -4.05 -8.24 -16.81
N ALA A 127 -3.30 -8.35 -17.90
CA ALA A 127 -3.75 -7.98 -19.24
C ALA A 127 -4.92 -8.83 -19.80
N SER A 128 -5.16 -10.00 -19.21
CA SER A 128 -6.23 -10.92 -19.64
C SER A 128 -7.56 -10.67 -18.94
N LEU A 129 -7.59 -9.82 -17.90
CA LEU A 129 -8.78 -9.53 -17.14
C LEU A 129 -9.75 -8.65 -17.92
N HIS A 130 -11.06 -8.83 -17.74
CA HIS A 130 -12.12 -8.10 -18.44
C HIS A 130 -13.19 -7.59 -17.49
N GLY A 131 -13.83 -6.47 -17.81
CA GLY A 131 -14.83 -5.83 -16.96
C GLY A 131 -14.22 -4.78 -16.02
N ASP A 132 -14.76 -4.69 -14.81
CA ASP A 132 -14.37 -3.69 -13.80
C ASP A 132 -13.26 -4.27 -12.90
N CYS A 133 -12.02 -4.10 -13.33
CA CYS A 133 -10.83 -4.76 -12.76
C CYS A 133 -9.78 -3.77 -12.24
N ALA A 134 -10.11 -2.49 -12.07
CA ALA A 134 -9.14 -1.44 -11.75
C ALA A 134 -8.35 -1.71 -10.44
N LEU A 135 -8.95 -2.45 -9.50
CA LEU A 135 -8.36 -2.81 -8.21
C LEU A 135 -7.88 -4.27 -8.14
N ALA A 136 -7.87 -5.00 -9.26
CA ALA A 136 -7.49 -6.40 -9.26
C ALA A 136 -5.99 -6.57 -8.97
N THR A 137 -5.67 -7.35 -7.94
CA THR A 137 -4.26 -7.65 -7.59
C THR A 137 -3.97 -9.15 -7.55
N HIS A 138 -4.96 -9.98 -7.25
CA HIS A 138 -4.80 -11.43 -7.11
C HIS A 138 -5.95 -12.19 -7.77
N VAL A 139 -5.72 -13.48 -7.98
CA VAL A 139 -6.76 -14.48 -8.27
C VAL A 139 -6.76 -15.54 -7.19
N VAL A 140 -7.94 -16.07 -6.86
CA VAL A 140 -8.08 -17.27 -6.03
C VAL A 140 -7.58 -18.47 -6.83
N SER A 141 -6.39 -18.96 -6.49
CA SER A 141 -5.73 -20.06 -7.20
C SER A 141 -6.02 -21.43 -6.61
N GLY A 142 -6.43 -21.50 -5.34
CA GLY A 142 -6.82 -22.74 -4.67
C GLY A 142 -7.94 -22.49 -3.67
N VAL A 143 -8.88 -23.43 -3.55
CA VAL A 143 -9.95 -23.39 -2.55
C VAL A 143 -10.12 -24.75 -1.91
N ASP A 144 -9.95 -24.80 -0.59
CA ASP A 144 -10.33 -25.97 0.20
C ASP A 144 -11.80 -25.86 0.56
N VAL A 145 -12.58 -26.85 0.15
CA VAL A 145 -14.02 -26.92 0.39
C VAL A 145 -14.28 -28.00 1.42
N GLY A 146 -15.08 -27.72 2.43
CA GLY A 146 -15.35 -28.66 3.49
C GLY A 146 -16.74 -28.55 4.09
N ARG A 147 -17.05 -29.49 4.98
CA ARG A 147 -18.27 -29.50 5.78
C ARG A 147 -17.96 -29.10 7.21
N SER A 148 -18.81 -28.25 7.77
CA SER A 148 -18.78 -27.94 9.20
C SER A 148 -19.35 -29.12 10.00
N ALA A 149 -18.85 -29.35 11.21
CA ALA A 149 -19.43 -30.34 12.11
C ALA A 149 -20.86 -29.97 12.56
N ARG A 150 -21.24 -28.69 12.46
CA ARG A 150 -22.55 -28.17 12.89
C ARG A 150 -23.57 -28.09 11.76
N ASP A 151 -23.08 -27.95 10.54
CA ASP A 151 -23.88 -27.68 9.36
C ASP A 151 -23.29 -28.55 8.25
N GLU A 152 -24.07 -29.53 7.78
CA GLU A 152 -23.63 -30.46 6.72
C GLU A 152 -23.45 -29.77 5.37
N GLU A 153 -23.70 -28.46 5.29
CA GLU A 153 -23.44 -27.64 4.13
C GLU A 153 -21.95 -27.60 3.75
N ILE A 154 -21.69 -27.74 2.45
CA ILE A 154 -20.37 -27.70 1.86
C ILE A 154 -20.04 -26.24 1.55
N ARG A 155 -19.00 -25.69 2.19
CA ARG A 155 -18.59 -24.28 2.05
C ARG A 155 -17.08 -24.15 1.82
N PRO A 156 -16.62 -23.08 1.15
CA PRO A 156 -15.20 -22.72 1.13
C PRO A 156 -14.70 -22.45 2.55
N LEU A 157 -13.58 -23.06 2.92
CA LEU A 157 -12.99 -22.92 4.25
C LEU A 157 -11.74 -22.03 4.20
N ARG A 158 -10.87 -22.31 3.24
CA ARG A 158 -9.59 -21.65 3.04
C ARG A 158 -9.40 -21.38 1.56
N VAL A 159 -8.76 -20.25 1.24
CA VAL A 159 -8.33 -19.93 -0.12
C VAL A 159 -6.85 -19.66 -0.17
N ASP A 160 -6.24 -20.05 -1.30
CA ASP A 160 -4.90 -19.63 -1.67
C ASP A 160 -5.03 -18.54 -2.75
N LEU A 161 -4.26 -17.47 -2.59
CA LEU A 161 -4.21 -16.35 -3.53
C LEU A 161 -2.91 -16.36 -4.31
N THR A 162 -2.98 -16.05 -5.59
CA THR A 162 -1.81 -15.86 -6.45
C THR A 162 -1.84 -14.45 -7.05
N PRO A 163 -0.75 -13.67 -6.94
CA PRO A 163 -0.67 -12.35 -7.55
C PRO A 163 -0.87 -12.42 -9.06
N LEU A 164 -1.52 -11.41 -9.62
CA LEU A 164 -1.65 -11.28 -11.07
C LEU A 164 -0.29 -10.98 -11.69
N SER A 165 0.03 -11.67 -12.77
CA SER A 165 1.28 -11.48 -13.49
C SER A 165 1.19 -10.29 -14.46
N LEU A 166 2.27 -9.52 -14.53
CA LEU A 166 2.50 -8.52 -15.58
C LEU A 166 3.05 -9.11 -16.88
N ASP A 167 3.38 -10.41 -16.93
CA ASP A 167 3.87 -11.11 -18.13
C ASP A 167 5.04 -10.40 -18.83
N GLY A 168 5.94 -9.81 -18.04
CA GLY A 168 7.09 -9.05 -18.56
C GLY A 168 6.77 -7.63 -19.03
N TYR A 169 5.58 -7.10 -18.76
CA TYR A 169 5.25 -5.69 -18.99
C TYR A 169 6.27 -4.79 -18.26
N ASP A 170 6.97 -3.97 -19.05
CA ASP A 170 8.05 -3.09 -18.60
C ASP A 170 7.50 -1.69 -18.25
N LEU A 171 7.69 -1.28 -17.00
CA LEU A 171 7.28 0.02 -16.46
C LEU A 171 8.25 1.15 -16.85
N THR A 172 9.38 0.85 -17.48
CA THR A 172 10.36 1.87 -17.91
C THR A 172 9.71 2.93 -18.79
N GLY A 173 10.05 4.20 -18.56
CA GLY A 173 9.56 5.34 -19.32
C GLY A 173 8.84 6.39 -18.46
N THR A 174 8.10 7.25 -19.13
CA THR A 174 7.40 8.38 -18.51
C THR A 174 5.96 8.04 -18.18
N TRP A 175 5.57 8.24 -16.92
CA TRP A 175 4.21 8.19 -16.45
C TRP A 175 3.79 9.58 -15.97
N SER A 176 2.56 9.98 -16.24
CA SER A 176 2.05 11.30 -15.85
C SER A 176 0.58 11.24 -15.49
N GLY A 177 0.16 12.11 -14.58
CA GLY A 177 -1.22 12.21 -14.13
C GLY A 177 -1.30 13.10 -12.91
N VAL A 178 -2.10 12.72 -11.93
CA VAL A 178 -2.37 13.55 -10.76
C VAL A 178 -2.08 12.82 -9.46
N VAL A 179 -1.67 13.61 -8.47
CA VAL A 179 -1.60 13.21 -7.07
C VAL A 179 -2.62 14.05 -6.32
N ARG A 180 -3.49 13.40 -5.55
CA ARG A 180 -4.53 14.04 -4.75
C ARG A 180 -4.15 13.99 -3.29
N GLN A 181 -4.27 15.12 -2.61
CA GLN A 181 -4.02 15.26 -1.18
C GLN A 181 -5.22 15.97 -0.53
N PRO A 182 -6.21 15.23 -0.03
CA PRO A 182 -7.31 15.82 0.73
C PRO A 182 -6.78 16.71 1.86
N ASP A 183 -7.40 17.88 2.04
CA ASP A 183 -7.05 18.86 3.08
C ASP A 183 -5.60 19.38 3.04
N GLY A 184 -4.91 19.20 1.90
CA GLY A 184 -3.60 19.77 1.65
C GLY A 184 -3.66 21.25 1.26
N PRO A 185 -2.51 21.95 1.21
CA PRO A 185 -2.46 23.32 0.70
C PRO A 185 -2.90 23.40 -0.76
N TYR A 186 -2.66 22.33 -1.53
CA TYR A 186 -3.32 22.04 -2.79
C TYR A 186 -3.92 20.64 -2.70
N GLU A 187 -5.15 20.48 -3.18
CA GLU A 187 -5.80 19.16 -3.22
C GLU A 187 -5.33 18.31 -4.39
N ILE A 188 -4.81 18.94 -5.44
CA ILE A 188 -4.42 18.29 -6.70
C ILE A 188 -3.06 18.85 -7.11
N TYR A 189 -2.17 17.92 -7.44
CA TYR A 189 -0.87 18.20 -8.02
C TYR A 189 -0.72 17.45 -9.33
N ASP A 190 -0.06 18.07 -10.30
CA ASP A 190 0.42 17.36 -11.48
C ASP A 190 1.61 16.49 -11.06
N ALA A 191 1.65 15.25 -11.52
CA ALA A 191 2.67 14.29 -11.16
C ALA A 191 3.29 13.66 -12.40
N LYS A 192 4.61 13.47 -12.35
CA LYS A 192 5.38 12.78 -13.39
C LYS A 192 6.37 11.81 -12.76
N LEU A 193 6.36 10.55 -13.20
CA LEU A 193 7.39 9.56 -12.85
C LEU A 193 8.22 9.22 -14.09
N SER A 194 9.54 9.34 -13.98
CA SER A 194 10.48 8.85 -14.99
C SER A 194 11.15 7.59 -14.46
N LEU A 195 10.66 6.42 -14.88
CA LEU A 195 10.99 5.13 -14.28
C LEU A 195 11.99 4.33 -15.12
N THR A 196 12.82 3.55 -14.44
CA THR A 196 13.69 2.51 -15.00
C THR A 196 13.47 1.22 -14.22
N GLN A 197 13.12 0.15 -14.93
CA GLN A 197 12.92 -1.18 -14.36
C GLN A 197 14.14 -2.09 -14.59
N ARG A 198 14.52 -2.82 -13.54
CA ARG A 198 15.53 -3.89 -13.58
C ARG A 198 15.02 -5.11 -12.81
N GLY A 199 14.46 -6.07 -13.52
CA GLY A 199 13.76 -7.20 -12.90
C GLY A 199 12.53 -6.70 -12.13
N SER A 200 12.43 -7.05 -10.84
CA SER A 200 11.37 -6.53 -9.96
C SER A 200 11.68 -5.16 -9.36
N ARG A 201 12.90 -4.63 -9.49
CA ARG A 201 13.27 -3.33 -8.90
C ARG A 201 12.92 -2.19 -9.85
N ILE A 202 12.34 -1.13 -9.30
CA ILE A 202 12.03 0.12 -9.99
C ILE A 202 12.83 1.24 -9.35
N SER A 203 13.37 2.14 -10.17
CA SER A 203 14.06 3.35 -9.73
C SER A 203 13.74 4.50 -10.68
N GLY A 204 13.92 5.74 -10.26
CA GLY A 204 13.61 6.85 -11.14
C GLY A 204 13.63 8.23 -10.49
N VAL A 205 12.92 9.15 -11.12
CA VAL A 205 12.65 10.49 -10.59
C VAL A 205 11.15 10.70 -10.55
N SER A 206 10.66 11.15 -9.40
CA SER A 206 9.30 11.60 -9.18
C SER A 206 9.28 13.12 -9.14
N ARG A 207 8.46 13.73 -9.99
CA ARG A 207 8.23 15.17 -10.01
C ARG A 207 6.78 15.46 -9.65
N ILE A 208 6.58 16.44 -8.79
CA ILE A 208 5.28 17.01 -8.45
C ILE A 208 5.31 18.49 -8.77
N ASP A 209 4.23 19.00 -9.36
CA ASP A 209 4.00 20.41 -9.60
C ASP A 209 2.65 20.81 -9.00
N SER A 210 2.57 21.96 -8.35
CA SER A 210 1.28 22.57 -7.99
C SER A 210 0.50 22.92 -9.25
N ILE A 211 -0.83 22.97 -9.16
CA ILE A 211 -1.70 23.22 -10.31
C ILE A 211 -1.49 24.60 -10.97
N ASP A 212 -0.94 25.55 -10.21
CA ASP A 212 -0.54 26.88 -10.70
C ASP A 212 0.87 26.92 -11.31
N GLY A 213 1.64 25.83 -11.18
CA GLY A 213 3.03 25.72 -11.66
C GLY A 213 4.04 26.55 -10.87
N GLU A 214 3.64 27.20 -9.77
CA GLU A 214 4.54 28.06 -8.99
C GLU A 214 5.46 27.26 -8.05
N HIS A 215 5.04 26.06 -7.67
CA HIS A 215 5.77 25.19 -6.76
C HIS A 215 6.00 23.82 -7.39
N TRP A 216 7.22 23.31 -7.28
CA TRP A 216 7.54 21.96 -7.73
C TRP A 216 8.63 21.31 -6.89
N GLY A 217 8.64 19.97 -6.89
CA GLY A 217 9.63 19.15 -6.22
C GLY A 217 10.02 17.96 -7.07
N GLU A 218 11.31 17.69 -7.16
CA GLU A 218 11.89 16.49 -7.78
C GLU A 218 12.57 15.63 -6.74
N MET A 219 12.18 14.37 -6.69
CA MET A 219 12.65 13.39 -5.71
C MET A 219 13.15 12.13 -6.41
N HIS A 220 14.18 11.53 -5.85
CA HIS A 220 14.61 10.19 -6.23
C HIS A 220 13.53 9.19 -5.82
N PHE A 221 13.14 8.34 -6.76
CA PHE A 221 12.09 7.34 -6.60
C PHE A 221 12.71 5.95 -6.53
N GLU A 222 12.29 5.14 -5.57
CA GLU A 222 12.66 3.74 -5.45
C GLU A 222 11.42 2.87 -5.24
N GLY A 223 11.41 1.66 -5.80
CA GLY A 223 10.29 0.74 -5.63
C GLY A 223 10.60 -0.69 -6.06
N HIS A 224 9.61 -1.55 -5.90
CA HIS A 224 9.64 -2.91 -6.40
C HIS A 224 8.25 -3.42 -6.80
N LEU A 225 8.22 -4.42 -7.67
CA LEU A 225 7.01 -5.08 -8.14
C LEU A 225 6.75 -6.39 -7.40
N GLU A 226 5.50 -6.60 -7.00
CA GLU A 226 4.94 -7.88 -6.58
C GLU A 226 3.66 -8.14 -7.40
N GLY A 227 3.71 -9.10 -8.33
CA GLY A 227 2.65 -9.27 -9.31
C GLY A 227 2.46 -8.02 -10.18
N ASN A 228 1.27 -7.42 -10.13
CA ASN A 228 0.92 -6.16 -10.79
C ASN A 228 0.88 -4.95 -9.83
N VAL A 229 1.42 -5.08 -8.62
CA VAL A 229 1.46 -3.99 -7.65
C VAL A 229 2.88 -3.43 -7.54
N LEU A 230 3.03 -2.13 -7.75
CA LEU A 230 4.24 -1.37 -7.53
C LEU A 230 4.24 -0.79 -6.12
N TYR A 231 5.12 -1.27 -5.25
CA TYR A 231 5.40 -0.65 -3.95
C TYR A 231 6.54 0.35 -4.10
N TYR A 232 6.39 1.56 -3.59
CA TYR A 232 7.36 2.63 -3.82
C TYR A 232 7.54 3.61 -2.65
N SER A 233 8.65 4.34 -2.65
CA SER A 233 8.84 5.57 -1.90
C SER A 233 9.72 6.60 -2.62
N ASP A 234 9.49 7.86 -2.30
CA ASP A 234 10.42 8.96 -2.56
C ASP A 234 11.56 8.86 -1.51
N ALA A 235 12.80 8.69 -1.96
CA ALA A 235 13.95 8.37 -1.11
C ALA A 235 14.76 9.61 -0.69
N ARG A 236 14.91 10.59 -1.59
CA ARG A 236 15.65 11.85 -1.33
C ARG A 236 15.22 12.97 -2.27
N LEU A 237 15.25 14.21 -1.79
CA LEU A 237 15.03 15.39 -2.63
C LEU A 237 16.23 15.61 -3.57
N ILE A 238 15.94 15.86 -4.85
CA ILE A 238 16.92 16.19 -5.88
C ILE A 238 16.96 17.69 -6.09
N ALA A 239 15.80 18.30 -6.32
CA ALA A 239 15.63 19.72 -6.54
C ALA A 239 14.22 20.16 -6.14
N GLU A 240 14.04 21.44 -5.80
CA GLU A 240 12.74 22.00 -5.47
C GLU A 240 12.67 23.49 -5.79
N GLN A 241 11.44 23.96 -6.00
CA GLN A 241 11.04 25.35 -5.94
C GLN A 241 9.80 25.43 -5.06
N ILE A 242 9.97 25.90 -3.84
CA ILE A 242 8.86 26.03 -2.88
C ILE A 242 9.13 27.25 -1.98
N HIS A 243 8.07 27.79 -1.37
CA HIS A 243 8.23 28.88 -0.40
C HIS A 243 9.13 28.45 0.77
N PRO A 244 10.03 29.30 1.30
CA PRO A 244 10.99 28.93 2.36
C PRO A 244 10.42 28.40 3.69
N LEU A 245 9.10 28.49 3.87
CA LEU A 245 8.38 28.00 5.06
C LEU A 245 7.62 26.69 4.81
N LEU A 246 7.72 26.14 3.61
CA LEU A 246 7.08 24.89 3.20
C LEU A 246 8.15 23.85 2.90
N GLU A 247 7.78 22.58 3.00
CA GLU A 247 8.65 21.43 2.70
C GLU A 247 7.86 20.40 1.89
N TRP A 248 8.52 19.76 0.92
CA TRP A 248 7.94 18.63 0.20
C TRP A 248 7.93 17.37 1.06
N CYS A 249 6.80 16.67 1.05
CA CYS A 249 6.67 15.39 1.73
C CYS A 249 7.27 14.25 0.91
N TYR A 250 8.10 13.42 1.56
CA TYR A 250 8.52 12.12 1.04
C TYR A 250 7.34 11.15 1.07
N ARG A 251 6.84 10.80 -0.10
CA ARG A 251 5.68 9.92 -0.24
C ARG A 251 6.12 8.47 -0.35
N GLY A 252 5.23 7.57 0.02
CA GLY A 252 5.34 6.16 -0.33
C GLY A 252 4.00 5.49 -0.24
N GLY A 253 3.91 4.31 -0.83
CA GLY A 253 2.65 3.59 -0.94
C GLY A 253 2.74 2.50 -1.98
N PHE A 254 1.60 2.22 -2.61
CA PHE A 254 1.54 1.26 -3.69
C PHE A 254 0.68 1.79 -4.84
N ALA A 255 0.90 1.27 -6.04
CA ALA A 255 0.08 1.53 -7.20
C ALA A 255 -0.18 0.22 -7.95
N ILE A 256 -1.44 -0.04 -8.26
CA ILE A 256 -1.88 -1.16 -9.08
C ILE A 256 -1.65 -0.79 -10.54
N VAL A 257 -0.89 -1.61 -11.25
CA VAL A 257 -0.56 -1.43 -12.67
C VAL A 257 -1.61 -2.14 -13.51
N ASP A 258 -2.29 -1.39 -14.36
CA ASP A 258 -3.15 -1.91 -15.41
C ASP A 258 -2.41 -1.85 -16.76
N PRO A 259 -1.86 -2.97 -17.25
CA PRO A 259 -1.10 -2.98 -18.51
C PRO A 259 -1.99 -2.78 -19.74
N ARG A 260 -3.32 -2.98 -19.65
CA ARG A 260 -4.24 -2.80 -20.78
C ARG A 260 -4.49 -1.32 -21.04
N HIS A 261 -4.74 -0.59 -19.96
CA HIS A 261 -5.01 0.84 -20.00
C HIS A 261 -3.74 1.69 -19.86
N GLN A 262 -2.60 1.05 -19.57
CA GLN A 262 -1.33 1.71 -19.27
C GLN A 262 -1.51 2.75 -18.17
N THR A 263 -2.20 2.38 -17.10
CA THR A 263 -2.46 3.23 -15.94
C THR A 263 -1.87 2.62 -14.67
N MET A 264 -1.62 3.48 -13.69
CA MET A 264 -1.25 3.10 -12.34
C MET A 264 -2.11 3.89 -11.35
N LEU A 265 -2.77 3.20 -10.43
CA LEU A 265 -3.63 3.81 -9.43
C LEU A 265 -3.32 3.26 -8.04
N GLY A 266 -3.20 4.13 -7.05
CA GLY A 266 -3.17 3.66 -5.67
C GLY A 266 -2.99 4.75 -4.63
N PRO A 267 -3.09 4.38 -3.34
CA PRO A 267 -2.91 5.31 -2.24
C PRO A 267 -1.42 5.60 -2.01
N TRP A 268 -1.17 6.77 -1.43
CA TRP A 268 0.13 7.15 -0.90
C TRP A 268 -0.03 7.80 0.47
N ARG A 269 1.04 7.77 1.26
CA ARG A 269 1.13 8.44 2.56
C ARG A 269 2.49 9.10 2.69
N ALA A 270 2.65 9.89 3.74
CA ALA A 270 3.91 10.50 4.15
C ALA A 270 3.82 10.83 5.65
N GLY A 271 4.96 10.98 6.34
CA GLY A 271 4.98 11.13 7.81
C GLY A 271 4.28 12.39 8.34
N PHE A 272 4.32 13.50 7.60
CA PHE A 272 3.80 14.81 8.03
C PHE A 272 2.77 15.40 7.06
N CYS A 273 2.36 14.64 6.06
CA CYS A 273 1.36 15.06 5.09
C CYS A 273 0.11 14.20 5.22
N MET A 274 -1.04 14.80 4.89
CA MET A 274 -2.27 14.04 4.70
C MET A 274 -2.05 12.96 3.63
N PRO A 275 -2.51 11.72 3.85
CA PRO A 275 -2.44 10.67 2.85
C PRO A 275 -3.37 11.00 1.67
N GLY A 276 -3.19 10.32 0.56
CA GLY A 276 -3.94 10.62 -0.64
C GLY A 276 -3.89 9.51 -1.69
N THR A 277 -4.21 9.87 -2.93
CA THR A 277 -4.18 8.95 -4.07
C THR A 277 -3.30 9.46 -5.19
N MET A 278 -2.80 8.54 -6.00
CA MET A 278 -2.02 8.81 -7.20
C MET A 278 -2.66 8.07 -8.37
N GLU A 279 -2.93 8.79 -9.45
CA GLU A 279 -3.48 8.26 -10.69
C GLU A 279 -2.58 8.71 -11.83
N LEU A 280 -1.89 7.76 -12.47
CA LEU A 280 -0.95 8.02 -13.54
C LEU A 280 -1.32 7.21 -14.78
N SER A 281 -0.98 7.77 -15.94
CA SER A 281 -1.08 7.13 -17.24
C SER A 281 0.27 7.18 -17.93
N ARG A 282 0.60 6.17 -18.73
CA ARG A 282 1.83 6.18 -19.52
C ARG A 282 1.69 7.18 -20.65
N ARG A 283 2.68 8.05 -20.82
CA ARG A 283 2.74 8.94 -21.99
C ARG A 283 3.29 8.15 -23.18
N ALA A 284 2.65 8.31 -24.34
CA ALA A 284 3.28 7.94 -25.59
C ALA A 284 4.34 9.01 -25.88
N ASP A 285 5.60 8.67 -25.67
CA ASP A 285 6.75 9.50 -26.05
C ASP A 285 6.97 9.45 -27.57
#